data_AF-A0A954I9G8-F1
#
_entry.id   AF-A0A954I9G8-F1
#
_cell.length_a   1.000
_cell.length_b   1.000
_cell.length_c   1.000
_cell.angle_alpha   90.00
_cell.angle_beta   90.00
_cell.angle_gamma   90.00
#
_symmetry.space_group_name_H-M   'P 1'
#
loop_
_entity.id
_entity.type
_entity.pdbx_description
1 polymer ?
#
loop_
_entity_poly.entity_id
_entity_poly.type
_entity_poly.pdbx_seq_one_letter_code
_entity_poly.pdbx_strand_id
1 'polypeptide(L)'
;DDLIQQLVRQRHRIEVYLQFDGFEDSGSQVLRGASLTETRLRAIERLGEAEINTILVCTVQPGVNEHELGRIVQFGMERPWITGVSFQPATYSGRCVLPEQLEQRITFPDVIQGICRQTDGLWQETDFAPLPCAHPNGHTLAYAFRSGDQLFPLARFIDLENHLDLLSGRITFNRSRAKELIQEYLSRQACGVGGCGPEDSSRSVSGPKRPGTKAFAANQTPAIDTELLNSPDVREAATAFVMRALSESLSPQDMFRITTTSFMDAYNFDIRQLMKSCVHFVLPSGHLIPFSAYNVLYRDGHVPLPPLIAGMVRSQPERQPAG
;
A
#
# COMPACT_ATOMS: atom_id res chain seq x y z
N ASP A 1 -17.80 -4.56 -23.77
CA ASP A 1 -18.99 -3.98 -23.10
C ASP A 1 -19.59 -4.94 -22.06
N ASP A 2 -19.75 -6.23 -22.37
CA ASP A 2 -20.28 -7.23 -21.41
C ASP A 2 -19.49 -7.28 -20.08
N LEU A 3 -18.16 -7.35 -20.13
CA LEU A 3 -17.31 -7.34 -18.91
C LEU A 3 -17.58 -6.12 -18.03
N ILE A 4 -17.68 -4.92 -18.62
CA ILE A 4 -17.95 -3.68 -17.87
C ILE A 4 -19.32 -3.76 -17.21
N GLN A 5 -20.35 -4.26 -17.91
CA GLN A 5 -21.68 -4.44 -17.31
C GLN A 5 -21.66 -5.41 -16.12
N GLN A 6 -20.85 -6.47 -16.19
CA GLN A 6 -20.68 -7.39 -15.06
C GLN A 6 -19.99 -6.71 -13.87
N LEU A 7 -18.94 -5.91 -14.12
CA LEU A 7 -18.24 -5.16 -13.09
C LEU A 7 -19.13 -4.11 -12.42
N VAL A 8 -19.95 -3.38 -13.21
CA VAL A 8 -20.88 -2.37 -12.71
C VAL A 8 -21.85 -2.94 -11.67
N ARG A 9 -22.34 -4.18 -11.87
CA ARG A 9 -23.23 -4.86 -10.89
C ARG A 9 -22.57 -5.06 -9.52
N GLN A 10 -21.25 -5.07 -9.45
CA GLN A 10 -20.49 -5.29 -8.22
C GLN A 10 -19.62 -4.09 -7.83
N ARG A 11 -19.78 -2.91 -8.48
CA ARG A 11 -18.88 -1.75 -8.36
C ARG A 11 -18.62 -1.27 -6.92
N HIS A 12 -19.58 -1.45 -6.01
CA HIS A 12 -19.43 -1.08 -4.60
C HIS A 12 -18.66 -2.09 -3.75
N ARG A 13 -18.29 -3.24 -4.33
CA ARG A 13 -17.62 -4.37 -3.66
C ARG A 13 -16.29 -4.74 -4.28
N ILE A 14 -15.92 -4.09 -5.38
CA ILE A 14 -14.73 -4.40 -6.16
C ILE A 14 -13.90 -3.14 -6.39
N GLU A 15 -12.61 -3.36 -6.61
CA GLU A 15 -11.66 -2.37 -7.06
C GLU A 15 -10.79 -3.08 -8.11
N VAL A 16 -10.59 -2.45 -9.26
CA VAL A 16 -9.84 -3.06 -10.37
C VAL A 16 -8.36 -2.78 -10.19
N TYR A 17 -7.56 -3.82 -10.06
CA TYR A 17 -6.10 -3.74 -10.00
C TYR A 17 -5.56 -3.87 -11.43
N LEU A 18 -5.36 -2.73 -12.11
CA LEU A 18 -5.06 -2.66 -13.54
C LEU A 18 -3.57 -2.44 -13.81
N GLN A 19 -2.98 -3.33 -14.59
CA GLN A 19 -1.58 -3.20 -14.99
C GLN A 19 -1.38 -2.02 -15.96
N PHE A 20 -0.49 -1.08 -15.59
CA PHE A 20 -0.12 0.12 -16.34
C PHE A 20 1.31 0.53 -16.01
N ASP A 21 2.25 0.48 -16.95
CA ASP A 21 3.68 0.72 -16.66
C ASP A 21 4.18 2.11 -17.03
N GLY A 22 3.40 2.89 -17.80
CA GLY A 22 3.87 4.16 -18.34
C GLY A 22 3.08 4.57 -19.58
N PHE A 23 3.51 5.68 -20.18
CA PHE A 23 2.87 6.28 -21.35
C PHE A 23 3.64 6.01 -22.64
N GLU A 24 4.84 5.44 -22.54
CA GLU A 24 5.64 5.07 -23.69
C GLU A 24 5.44 3.59 -24.07
N ASP A 25 5.22 3.34 -25.35
CA ASP A 25 5.09 1.97 -25.86
C ASP A 25 6.42 1.20 -25.86
N SER A 26 7.56 1.90 -25.89
CA SER A 26 8.90 1.32 -25.70
C SER A 26 8.97 0.53 -24.39
N GLY A 27 8.56 1.13 -23.28
CA GLY A 27 8.51 0.49 -21.97
C GLY A 27 7.55 -0.71 -21.94
N SER A 28 6.36 -0.57 -22.54
CA SER A 28 5.42 -1.69 -22.66
C SER A 28 5.99 -2.84 -23.48
N GLN A 29 6.69 -2.55 -24.58
CA GLN A 29 7.31 -3.57 -25.43
C GLN A 29 8.40 -4.32 -24.65
N VAL A 30 9.24 -3.62 -23.90
CA VAL A 30 10.30 -4.24 -23.07
C VAL A 30 9.70 -5.10 -21.96
N LEU A 31 8.75 -4.56 -21.19
CA LEU A 31 8.23 -5.23 -19.99
C LEU A 31 7.20 -6.33 -20.29
N ARG A 32 6.46 -6.17 -21.39
CA ARG A 32 5.25 -6.97 -21.68
C ARG A 32 5.30 -7.69 -23.03
N GLY A 33 6.24 -7.32 -23.91
CA GLY A 33 6.39 -7.92 -25.23
C GLY A 33 5.39 -7.40 -26.27
N ALA A 34 4.63 -6.35 -25.96
CA ALA A 34 3.64 -5.76 -26.86
C ALA A 34 3.40 -4.26 -26.57
N SER A 35 3.09 -3.49 -27.61
CA SER A 35 2.48 -2.16 -27.51
C SER A 35 1.06 -2.30 -26.95
N LEU A 36 0.86 -1.79 -25.73
CA LEU A 36 -0.38 -1.95 -24.98
C LEU A 36 -0.81 -0.64 -24.31
N THR A 37 -0.04 0.44 -24.45
CA THR A 37 -0.29 1.69 -23.72
C THR A 37 -1.63 2.31 -24.10
N GLU A 38 -1.93 2.46 -25.40
CA GLU A 38 -3.23 2.98 -25.85
C GLU A 38 -4.40 2.11 -25.35
N THR A 39 -4.25 0.79 -25.39
CA THR A 39 -5.29 -0.14 -24.92
C THR A 39 -5.55 0.03 -23.42
N ARG A 40 -4.51 0.22 -22.62
CA ARG A 40 -4.66 0.48 -21.18
C ARG A 40 -5.27 1.84 -20.89
N LEU A 41 -4.86 2.89 -21.59
CA LEU A 41 -5.46 4.23 -21.45
C LEU A 41 -6.96 4.19 -21.76
N ARG A 42 -7.36 3.54 -22.86
CA ARG A 42 -8.79 3.34 -23.18
C ARG A 42 -9.52 2.53 -22.11
N ALA A 43 -8.87 1.52 -21.53
CA ALA A 43 -9.46 0.74 -20.44
C ALA A 43 -9.66 1.58 -19.17
N ILE A 44 -8.70 2.44 -18.82
CA ILE A 44 -8.77 3.34 -17.67
C ILE A 44 -9.95 4.31 -17.81
N GLU A 45 -10.10 4.94 -18.97
CA GLU A 45 -11.21 5.89 -19.21
C GLU A 45 -12.57 5.17 -19.20
N ARG A 46 -12.67 3.96 -19.80
CA ARG A 46 -13.89 3.14 -19.73
C ARG A 46 -14.26 2.70 -18.32
N LEU A 47 -13.28 2.43 -17.46
CA LEU A 47 -13.54 2.14 -16.04
C LEU A 47 -14.05 3.40 -15.31
N GLY A 48 -13.52 4.56 -15.66
CA GLY A 48 -13.98 5.86 -15.16
C GLY A 48 -15.42 6.18 -15.55
N GLU A 49 -15.77 6.05 -16.83
CA GLU A 49 -17.14 6.20 -17.34
C GLU A 49 -18.16 5.29 -16.63
N ALA A 50 -17.70 4.13 -16.15
CA ALA A 50 -18.50 3.16 -15.40
C ALA A 50 -18.48 3.36 -13.88
N GLU A 51 -17.79 4.39 -13.38
CA GLU A 51 -17.58 4.69 -11.95
C GLU A 51 -16.94 3.52 -11.18
N ILE A 52 -16.00 2.81 -11.80
CA ILE A 52 -15.29 1.68 -11.19
C ILE A 52 -13.94 2.16 -10.63
N ASN A 53 -13.78 2.03 -9.31
CA ASN A 53 -12.53 2.35 -8.64
C ASN A 53 -11.40 1.46 -9.17
N THR A 54 -10.27 2.09 -9.46
CA THR A 54 -9.14 1.46 -10.14
C THR A 54 -7.83 1.83 -9.46
N ILE A 55 -6.92 0.86 -9.41
CA ILE A 55 -5.54 1.08 -9.00
C ILE A 55 -4.63 0.73 -10.14
N LEU A 56 -3.73 1.66 -10.45
CA LEU A 56 -2.71 1.44 -11.46
C LEU A 56 -1.57 0.63 -10.86
N VAL A 57 -1.11 -0.39 -11.58
CA VAL A 57 -0.08 -1.32 -11.12
C VAL A 57 1.08 -1.27 -12.08
N CYS A 58 2.19 -0.71 -11.61
CA CYS A 58 3.33 -0.34 -12.44
C CYS A 58 4.50 -1.24 -12.07
N THR A 59 4.99 -2.06 -13.00
CA THR A 59 6.31 -2.65 -12.82
C THR A 59 7.36 -1.63 -13.23
N VAL A 60 8.30 -1.31 -12.34
CA VAL A 60 9.32 -0.28 -12.60
C VAL A 60 10.66 -0.94 -12.87
N GLN A 61 11.26 -0.60 -14.00
CA GLN A 61 12.56 -1.12 -14.44
C GLN A 61 13.48 0.07 -14.76
N PRO A 62 14.74 0.03 -14.30
CA PRO A 62 15.73 1.08 -14.59
C PRO A 62 16.03 1.17 -16.10
N GLY A 63 16.17 2.38 -16.61
CA GLY A 63 16.38 2.70 -18.02
C GLY A 63 15.16 2.46 -18.92
N VAL A 64 13.98 2.23 -18.35
CA VAL A 64 12.79 1.82 -19.12
C VAL A 64 11.59 2.72 -18.85
N ASN A 65 11.22 2.92 -17.59
CA ASN A 65 10.02 3.68 -17.23
C ASN A 65 10.11 4.44 -15.91
N GLU A 66 11.24 4.38 -15.21
CA GLU A 66 11.45 5.07 -13.94
C GLU A 66 11.40 6.61 -14.08
N HIS A 67 11.55 7.13 -15.30
CA HIS A 67 11.40 8.56 -15.60
C HIS A 67 9.93 9.03 -15.63
N GLU A 68 8.97 8.11 -15.63
CA GLU A 68 7.54 8.43 -15.71
C GLU A 68 6.81 8.35 -14.36
N LEU A 69 7.49 8.01 -13.26
CA LEU A 69 6.90 7.79 -11.93
C LEU A 69 5.99 8.95 -11.48
N GLY A 70 6.48 10.18 -11.53
CA GLY A 70 5.71 11.37 -11.13
C GLY A 70 4.53 11.64 -12.07
N ARG A 71 4.72 11.43 -13.37
CA ARG A 71 3.65 11.58 -14.37
C ARG A 71 2.53 10.56 -14.16
N ILE A 72 2.87 9.31 -13.82
CA ILE A 72 1.89 8.27 -13.49
C ILE A 72 1.11 8.65 -12.24
N VAL A 73 1.80 9.12 -11.20
CA VAL A 73 1.15 9.62 -9.98
C VAL A 73 0.18 10.75 -10.33
N GLN A 74 0.66 11.80 -11.00
CA GLN A 74 -0.17 12.95 -11.40
C GLN A 74 -1.38 12.53 -12.25
N PHE A 75 -1.20 11.64 -13.21
CA PHE A 75 -2.30 11.10 -14.03
C PHE A 75 -3.38 10.41 -13.19
N GLY A 76 -2.97 9.66 -12.16
CA GLY A 76 -3.89 9.08 -11.18
C GLY A 76 -4.59 10.15 -10.34
N MET A 77 -3.85 11.18 -9.92
CA MET A 77 -4.39 12.29 -9.12
C MET A 77 -5.47 13.06 -9.86
N GLU A 78 -5.33 13.28 -11.16
CA GLU A 78 -6.32 14.01 -11.98
C GLU A 78 -7.65 13.26 -12.17
N ARG A 79 -7.72 11.96 -11.79
CA ARG A 79 -8.87 11.08 -12.05
C ARG A 79 -9.45 10.54 -10.75
N PRO A 80 -10.64 10.98 -10.32
CA PRO A 80 -11.25 10.53 -9.06
C PRO A 80 -11.50 9.03 -8.95
N TRP A 81 -11.74 8.34 -10.08
CA TRP A 81 -11.91 6.88 -10.10
C TRP A 81 -10.60 6.10 -9.96
N ILE A 82 -9.45 6.77 -10.05
CA ILE A 82 -8.15 6.18 -9.73
C ILE A 82 -7.88 6.45 -8.24
N THR A 83 -8.04 5.41 -7.43
CA THR A 83 -7.90 5.46 -5.97
C THR A 83 -6.46 5.23 -5.51
N GLY A 84 -5.56 4.89 -6.44
CA GLY A 84 -4.14 4.82 -6.14
C GLY A 84 -3.26 4.25 -7.24
N VAL A 85 -1.97 4.25 -6.93
CA VAL A 85 -0.91 3.67 -7.76
C VAL A 85 -0.08 2.70 -6.90
N SER A 86 0.23 1.55 -7.47
CA SER A 86 1.03 0.50 -6.86
C SER A 86 2.26 0.24 -7.72
N PHE A 87 3.41 0.71 -7.24
CA PHE A 87 4.69 0.49 -7.87
C PHE A 87 5.31 -0.83 -7.40
N GLN A 88 5.91 -1.56 -8.33
CA GLN A 88 6.55 -2.83 -8.10
C GLN A 88 7.93 -2.78 -8.77
N PRO A 89 9.00 -2.47 -8.02
CA PRO A 89 10.36 -2.59 -8.54
C PRO A 89 10.57 -3.96 -9.19
N ALA A 90 11.21 -3.97 -10.36
CA ALA A 90 11.40 -5.18 -11.12
C ALA A 90 12.14 -6.24 -10.29
N THR A 91 11.58 -7.43 -10.30
CA THR A 91 12.14 -8.62 -9.65
C THR A 91 12.68 -9.52 -10.73
N TYR A 92 13.96 -9.83 -10.68
CA TYR A 92 14.65 -10.52 -11.76
C TYR A 92 14.47 -12.03 -11.62
N SER A 93 13.27 -12.44 -11.98
CA SER A 93 12.85 -13.82 -12.08
C SER A 93 11.97 -13.99 -13.33
N GLY A 94 12.02 -15.17 -13.95
CA GLY A 94 11.24 -15.45 -15.16
C GLY A 94 11.67 -14.59 -16.35
N ARG A 95 10.79 -13.69 -16.81
CA ARG A 95 10.97 -12.89 -18.04
C ARG A 95 11.79 -11.61 -17.86
N CYS A 96 12.00 -11.18 -16.61
CA CYS A 96 12.78 -9.97 -16.34
C CYS A 96 14.27 -10.31 -16.43
N VAL A 97 14.94 -9.75 -17.44
CA VAL A 97 16.38 -9.89 -17.61
C VAL A 97 17.06 -8.98 -16.59
N LEU A 98 18.10 -9.51 -15.93
CA LEU A 98 18.95 -8.72 -15.04
C LEU A 98 19.51 -7.51 -15.80
N PRO A 99 19.68 -6.36 -15.13
CA PRO A 99 20.43 -5.28 -15.73
C PRO A 99 21.87 -5.77 -15.95
N GLU A 100 22.54 -5.22 -16.97
CA GLU A 100 23.95 -5.59 -17.28
C GLU A 100 24.86 -5.44 -16.05
N GLN A 101 24.52 -4.50 -15.17
CA GLN A 101 25.15 -4.27 -13.87
C GLN A 101 24.09 -4.38 -12.78
N LEU A 102 24.28 -5.30 -11.82
CA LEU A 102 23.35 -5.53 -10.70
C LEU A 102 23.10 -4.27 -9.88
N GLU A 103 24.09 -3.38 -9.83
CA GLU A 103 24.08 -2.09 -9.13
C GLU A 103 23.06 -1.11 -9.72
N GLN A 104 22.62 -1.32 -10.96
CA GLN A 104 21.59 -0.48 -11.59
C GLN A 104 20.16 -0.90 -11.21
N ARG A 105 20.00 -1.92 -10.36
CA ARG A 105 18.69 -2.34 -9.86
C ARG A 105 17.97 -1.18 -9.19
N ILE A 106 16.71 -0.98 -9.58
CA ILE A 106 15.82 -0.08 -8.86
C ILE A 106 15.28 -0.72 -7.58
N THR A 107 15.26 0.06 -6.51
CA THR A 107 14.75 -0.33 -5.19
C THR A 107 13.53 0.53 -4.80
N PHE A 108 12.80 0.17 -3.74
CA PHE A 108 11.66 1.00 -3.32
C PHE A 108 12.08 2.41 -2.86
N PRO A 109 13.24 2.65 -2.21
CA PRO A 109 13.71 4.01 -1.96
C PRO A 109 13.92 4.80 -3.25
N ASP A 110 14.48 4.18 -4.30
CA ASP A 110 14.67 4.86 -5.60
C ASP A 110 13.32 5.27 -6.22
N VAL A 111 12.30 4.41 -6.10
CA VAL A 111 10.94 4.73 -6.54
C VAL A 111 10.36 5.92 -5.75
N ILE A 112 10.48 5.91 -4.42
CA ILE A 112 9.99 7.00 -3.57
C ILE A 112 10.71 8.31 -3.92
N GLN A 113 12.04 8.29 -3.98
CA GLN A 113 12.85 9.46 -4.36
C GLN A 113 12.53 9.94 -5.78
N GLY A 114 12.28 9.02 -6.71
CA GLY A 114 11.84 9.32 -8.06
C GLY A 114 10.50 10.05 -8.07
N ILE A 115 9.52 9.57 -7.30
CA ILE A 115 8.20 10.23 -7.15
C ILE A 115 8.38 11.62 -6.55
N CYS A 116 9.10 11.78 -5.44
CA CYS A 116 9.31 13.07 -4.79
C CYS A 116 9.95 14.09 -5.74
N ARG A 117 10.97 13.66 -6.49
CA ARG A 117 11.69 14.51 -7.47
C ARG A 117 10.83 14.89 -8.66
N GLN A 118 10.08 13.94 -9.22
CA GLN A 118 9.30 14.15 -10.44
C GLN A 118 7.94 14.81 -10.20
N THR A 119 7.49 14.86 -8.94
CA THR A 119 6.25 15.56 -8.55
C THR A 119 6.52 16.94 -7.95
N ASP A 120 7.74 17.47 -8.11
CA ASP A 120 8.16 18.81 -7.65
C ASP A 120 7.81 19.09 -6.17
N GLY A 121 8.06 18.10 -5.30
CA GLY A 121 7.83 18.22 -3.85
C GLY A 121 6.37 18.06 -3.41
N LEU A 122 5.44 17.77 -4.32
CA LEU A 122 4.06 17.42 -3.98
C LEU A 122 4.00 16.22 -3.02
N TRP A 123 4.89 15.25 -3.22
CA TRP A 123 5.16 14.16 -2.29
C TRP A 123 6.56 14.30 -1.70
N GLN A 124 6.69 13.98 -0.42
CA GLN A 124 7.95 13.97 0.32
C GLN A 124 8.21 12.57 0.89
N GLU A 125 9.47 12.24 1.19
CA GLU A 125 9.82 10.91 1.73
C GLU A 125 9.10 10.64 3.07
N THR A 126 8.89 11.68 3.87
CA THR A 126 8.14 11.64 5.15
C THR A 126 6.65 11.33 4.98
N ASP A 127 6.11 11.43 3.77
CA ASP A 127 4.72 11.03 3.48
C ASP A 127 4.57 9.50 3.37
N PHE A 128 5.68 8.75 3.28
CA PHE A 128 5.70 7.29 3.12
C PHE A 128 6.09 6.58 4.42
N ALA A 129 5.32 5.54 4.76
CA ALA A 129 5.59 4.69 5.92
C ALA A 129 5.63 3.20 5.51
N PRO A 130 6.40 2.35 6.21
CA PRO A 130 6.31 0.91 6.03
C PRO A 130 4.93 0.36 6.41
N LEU A 131 4.46 -0.67 5.69
CA LEU A 131 3.20 -1.33 6.03
C LEU A 131 3.32 -2.09 7.37
N PRO A 132 2.48 -1.79 8.39
CA PRO A 132 2.68 -2.31 9.75
C PRO A 132 2.64 -3.83 9.89
N CYS A 133 1.82 -4.50 9.06
CA CYS A 133 1.67 -5.95 9.12
C CYS A 133 2.76 -6.72 8.36
N ALA A 134 3.56 -6.03 7.53
CA ALA A 134 4.57 -6.65 6.69
C ALA A 134 5.99 -6.47 7.24
N HIS A 135 6.97 -7.04 6.55
CA HIS A 135 8.36 -6.66 6.77
C HIS A 135 8.58 -5.19 6.32
N PRO A 136 9.36 -4.38 7.05
CA PRO A 136 9.59 -2.97 6.68
C PRO A 136 10.14 -2.77 5.26
N ASN A 137 10.94 -3.74 4.77
CA ASN A 137 11.50 -3.71 3.41
C ASN A 137 10.57 -4.31 2.33
N GLY A 138 9.38 -4.77 2.72
CA GLY A 138 8.43 -5.44 1.83
C GLY A 138 7.45 -4.50 1.15
N HIS A 139 6.82 -3.63 1.94
CA HIS A 139 5.82 -2.70 1.43
C HIS A 139 5.95 -1.33 2.08
N THR A 140 5.84 -0.29 1.26
CA THR A 140 5.65 1.09 1.71
C THR A 140 4.30 1.59 1.24
N LEU A 141 3.73 2.53 1.99
CA LEU A 141 2.44 3.13 1.71
C LEU A 141 2.47 4.62 2.02
N ALA A 142 1.73 5.38 1.25
CA ALA A 142 1.36 6.76 1.52
C ALA A 142 -0.12 6.93 1.18
N TYR A 143 -0.83 7.72 1.98
CA TYR A 143 -2.22 8.09 1.75
C TYR A 143 -2.32 9.60 1.60
N ALA A 144 -3.21 10.04 0.71
CA ALA A 144 -3.62 11.42 0.60
C ALA A 144 -5.15 11.53 0.57
N PHE A 145 -5.65 12.64 1.10
CA PHE A 145 -7.04 13.04 1.00
C PHE A 145 -7.23 13.99 -0.18
N ARG A 146 -8.28 13.75 -0.97
CA ARG A 146 -8.69 14.61 -2.07
C ARG A 146 -9.68 15.65 -1.56
N SER A 147 -9.28 16.92 -1.66
CA SER A 147 -10.12 18.07 -1.34
C SER A 147 -10.19 18.98 -2.57
N GLY A 148 -11.31 18.93 -3.28
CA GLY A 148 -11.44 19.56 -4.60
C GLY A 148 -10.45 18.95 -5.60
N ASP A 149 -9.67 19.81 -6.26
CA ASP A 149 -8.68 19.42 -7.28
C ASP A 149 -7.28 19.15 -6.70
N GLN A 150 -7.13 19.23 -5.37
CA GLN A 150 -5.84 19.06 -4.69
C GLN A 150 -5.82 17.75 -3.87
N LEU A 151 -4.61 17.21 -3.72
CA LEU A 151 -4.33 16.10 -2.80
C LEU A 151 -3.46 16.57 -1.64
N PHE A 152 -3.84 16.11 -0.46
CA PHE A 152 -3.15 16.42 0.79
C PHE A 152 -2.68 15.11 1.43
N PRO A 153 -1.37 14.80 1.43
CA PRO A 153 -0.83 13.63 2.12
C PRO A 153 -1.22 13.63 3.60
N LEU A 154 -1.78 12.52 4.07
CA LEU A 154 -2.30 12.39 5.43
C LEU A 154 -1.21 12.56 6.48
N ALA A 155 0.02 12.13 6.19
CA ALA A 155 1.17 12.23 7.09
C ALA A 155 1.45 13.67 7.58
N ARG A 156 1.00 14.68 6.83
CA ARG A 156 1.26 16.10 7.11
C ARG A 156 0.35 16.68 8.19
N PHE A 157 -0.76 16.02 8.49
CA PHE A 157 -1.74 16.51 9.49
C PHE A 157 -2.33 15.38 10.34
N ILE A 158 -1.90 14.14 10.12
CA ILE A 158 -2.17 12.97 10.93
C ILE A 158 -0.83 12.31 11.23
N ASP A 159 -0.52 12.14 12.51
CA ASP A 159 0.63 11.36 12.94
C ASP A 159 0.40 9.89 12.58
N LEU A 160 0.82 9.48 11.37
CA LEU A 160 0.57 8.13 10.91
C LEU A 160 1.30 7.13 11.80
N GLU A 161 2.53 7.38 12.25
CA GLU A 161 3.36 6.45 13.04
C GLU A 161 2.72 6.05 14.38
N ASN A 162 2.22 7.01 15.16
CA ASN A 162 1.58 6.72 16.46
C ASN A 162 0.14 6.19 16.32
N HIS A 163 -0.37 6.14 15.09
CA HIS A 163 -1.69 5.65 14.73
C HIS A 163 -1.64 4.55 13.64
N LEU A 164 -0.47 3.96 13.36
CA LEU A 164 -0.31 2.88 12.38
C LEU A 164 -0.98 1.58 12.84
N ASP A 165 -1.13 1.40 14.16
CA ASP A 165 -1.94 0.35 14.79
C ASP A 165 -3.41 0.42 14.36
N LEU A 166 -3.92 1.63 14.16
CA LEU A 166 -5.28 1.89 13.66
C LEU A 166 -5.44 1.45 12.20
N LEU A 167 -4.40 1.60 11.39
CA LEU A 167 -4.32 1.18 9.99
C LEU A 167 -3.89 -0.29 9.82
N SER A 168 -3.55 -0.97 10.92
CA SER A 168 -2.95 -2.30 10.86
C SER A 168 -3.94 -3.35 10.35
N GLY A 169 -3.57 -4.00 9.24
CA GLY A 169 -4.19 -5.25 8.79
C GLY A 169 -5.00 -5.19 7.50
N ARG A 170 -5.30 -4.03 6.90
CA ARG A 170 -6.03 -3.96 5.61
C ARG A 170 -5.62 -2.74 4.78
N ILE A 171 -5.34 -2.98 3.50
CA ILE A 171 -5.09 -1.95 2.47
C ILE A 171 -6.39 -1.19 2.14
N THR A 172 -7.55 -1.71 2.53
CA THR A 172 -8.89 -1.16 2.22
C THR A 172 -9.60 -0.68 3.48
N PHE A 173 -10.02 0.58 3.49
CA PHE A 173 -10.80 1.18 4.58
C PHE A 173 -12.27 0.75 4.49
N ASN A 174 -12.84 0.29 5.61
CA ASN A 174 -14.29 0.26 5.81
C ASN A 174 -14.71 1.56 6.52
N ARG A 175 -15.82 2.18 6.11
CA ARG A 175 -16.30 3.50 6.59
C ARG A 175 -16.45 3.56 8.11
N SER A 176 -17.09 2.55 8.71
CA SER A 176 -17.30 2.50 10.15
C SER A 176 -15.98 2.38 10.92
N ARG A 177 -15.00 1.67 10.36
CA ARG A 177 -13.65 1.59 10.96
C ARG A 177 -12.94 2.92 10.86
N ALA A 178 -12.95 3.60 9.71
CA ALA A 178 -12.32 4.91 9.55
C ALA A 178 -12.84 5.93 10.59
N LYS A 179 -14.14 5.93 10.87
CA LYS A 179 -14.74 6.71 11.96
C LYS A 179 -14.20 6.32 13.34
N GLU A 180 -14.14 5.03 13.68
CA GLU A 180 -13.56 4.58 14.94
C GLU A 180 -12.11 5.05 15.08
N LEU A 181 -11.31 4.95 14.01
CA LEU A 181 -9.91 5.38 14.02
C LEU A 181 -9.77 6.88 14.26
N ILE A 182 -10.65 7.69 13.66
CA ILE A 182 -10.59 9.15 13.79
C ILE A 182 -11.17 9.60 15.13
N GLN A 183 -12.16 8.90 15.67
CA GLN A 183 -12.60 9.10 17.05
C GLN A 183 -11.50 8.76 18.06
N GLU A 184 -10.75 7.68 17.83
CA GLU A 184 -9.61 7.30 18.66
C GLU A 184 -8.42 8.27 18.50
N TYR A 185 -8.16 8.77 17.29
CA TYR A 185 -7.19 9.82 17.04
C TYR A 185 -7.55 11.11 17.80
N LEU A 186 -8.79 11.58 17.64
CA LEU A 186 -9.27 12.78 18.30
C LEU A 186 -9.31 12.63 19.82
N SER A 187 -9.63 11.45 20.36
CA SER A 187 -9.59 11.23 21.81
C SER A 187 -8.15 11.23 22.35
N ARG A 188 -7.20 10.67 21.60
CA ARG A 188 -5.76 10.74 21.94
C ARG A 188 -5.21 12.16 21.85
N GLN A 189 -5.67 12.97 20.88
CA GLN A 189 -5.23 14.38 20.73
C GLN A 189 -5.96 15.37 21.66
N ALA A 190 -7.22 15.13 21.99
CA ALA A 190 -7.97 15.93 22.97
C ALA A 190 -7.36 15.80 24.39
N CYS A 191 -6.64 14.71 24.65
CA CYS A 191 -5.84 14.51 25.85
C CYS A 191 -4.41 15.07 25.68
N GLY A 192 -4.26 16.35 25.35
CA GLY A 192 -2.94 17.00 25.34
C GLY A 192 -2.35 17.09 26.75
N VAL A 193 -1.15 16.52 26.99
CA VAL A 193 -0.15 16.73 28.08
C VAL A 193 -0.62 16.77 29.55
N GLY A 194 -1.92 16.73 29.84
CA GLY A 194 -2.52 16.60 31.15
C GLY A 194 -3.59 15.54 31.08
N GLY A 195 -3.41 14.45 31.83
CA GLY A 195 -4.33 13.33 31.84
C GLY A 195 -5.74 13.77 32.25
N CYS A 196 -6.69 13.62 31.34
CA CYS A 196 -8.12 13.60 31.66
C CYS A 196 -8.68 12.22 31.32
N GLY A 197 -8.31 11.24 32.14
CA GLY A 197 -9.06 9.99 32.30
C GLY A 197 -9.58 9.95 33.74
N PRO A 198 -10.79 9.42 34.00
CA PRO A 198 -11.29 9.27 35.36
C PRO A 198 -10.33 8.37 36.14
N GLU A 199 -9.90 8.84 37.30
CA GLU A 199 -9.18 8.02 38.28
C GLU A 199 -10.05 6.82 38.65
N ASP A 200 -9.71 5.62 38.17
CA ASP A 200 -9.67 4.43 39.03
C ASP A 200 -9.08 3.18 38.37
N SER A 201 -8.11 2.59 39.10
CA SER A 201 -7.70 1.17 39.16
C SER A 201 -6.81 0.55 38.05
N SER A 202 -5.50 0.73 38.23
CA SER A 202 -4.48 -0.35 38.32
C SER A 202 -4.68 -1.65 37.50
N ARG A 203 -4.17 -1.69 36.27
CA ARG A 203 -3.53 -2.89 35.69
C ARG A 203 -2.30 -2.53 34.88
N SER A 204 -1.16 -2.46 35.56
CA SER A 204 0.15 -2.57 34.94
C SER A 204 0.32 -3.99 34.39
N VAL A 205 0.20 -4.15 33.07
CA VAL A 205 0.72 -5.36 32.41
C VAL A 205 2.19 -5.10 32.08
N SER A 206 3.05 -5.48 33.02
CA SER A 206 4.48 -5.62 32.81
C SER A 206 4.76 -6.78 31.84
N GLY A 207 5.05 -6.46 30.59
CA GLY A 207 5.64 -7.42 29.65
C GLY A 207 7.11 -7.73 29.99
N PRO A 208 7.62 -8.94 29.69
CA PRO A 208 8.93 -9.38 30.15
C PRO A 208 10.06 -8.65 29.41
N LYS A 209 11.00 -8.08 30.17
CA LYS A 209 12.25 -7.51 29.66
C LYS A 209 13.11 -8.62 29.03
N ARG A 210 13.34 -8.56 27.70
CA ARG A 210 14.40 -9.34 27.05
C ARG A 210 15.74 -8.63 27.23
N PRO A 211 16.80 -9.28 27.74
CA PRO A 211 18.13 -8.69 27.80
C PRO A 211 18.86 -8.90 26.47
N GLY A 212 19.49 -7.84 25.94
CA GLY A 212 20.60 -8.00 24.98
C GLY A 212 20.44 -7.47 23.55
N THR A 213 19.58 -6.48 23.27
CA THR A 213 19.70 -5.72 22.01
C THR A 213 20.17 -4.29 22.32
N LYS A 214 21.39 -3.99 21.86
CA LYS A 214 21.92 -2.62 21.85
C LYS A 214 20.93 -1.74 21.09
N ALA A 215 20.53 -0.65 21.74
CA ALA A 215 19.64 0.35 21.21
C ALA A 215 20.11 0.82 19.82
N PHE A 216 19.33 0.51 18.79
CA PHE A 216 19.23 1.44 17.68
C PHE A 216 18.52 2.67 18.24
N ALA A 217 19.16 3.82 18.12
CA ALA A 217 18.65 5.09 18.60
C ALA A 217 17.29 5.38 17.95
N ALA A 218 16.22 5.05 18.67
CA ALA A 218 14.89 5.60 18.45
C ALA A 218 14.91 7.04 18.99
N ASN A 219 15.45 7.95 18.20
CA ASN A 219 15.39 9.38 18.47
C ASN A 219 15.13 10.10 17.15
N GLN A 220 13.88 10.05 16.72
CA GLN A 220 13.19 11.06 15.93
C GLN A 220 11.76 10.56 15.77
N THR A 221 10.87 10.98 16.67
CA THR A 221 9.45 11.07 16.32
C THR A 221 9.40 12.01 15.11
N PRO A 222 8.84 11.62 13.95
CA PRO A 222 8.50 12.60 12.95
C PRO A 222 7.44 13.49 13.59
N ALA A 223 7.88 14.66 14.05
CA ALA A 223 6.95 15.69 14.47
C ALA A 223 6.06 16.00 13.27
N ILE A 224 4.74 16.04 13.47
CA ILE A 224 3.85 16.63 12.47
C ILE A 224 4.47 18.00 12.15
N ASP A 225 4.73 18.26 10.87
CA ASP A 225 5.39 19.50 10.47
C ASP A 225 4.46 20.66 10.82
N THR A 226 4.71 21.26 11.97
CA THR A 226 3.90 22.33 12.55
C THR A 226 3.85 23.55 11.64
N GLU A 227 4.83 23.74 10.74
CA GLU A 227 4.81 24.83 9.77
C GLU A 227 3.85 24.52 8.61
N LEU A 228 3.79 23.29 8.12
CA LEU A 228 2.81 22.87 7.10
C LEU A 228 1.37 22.87 7.62
N LEU A 229 1.15 22.48 8.89
CA LEU A 229 -0.13 22.63 9.57
C LEU A 229 -0.58 24.10 9.70
N ASN A 230 0.33 25.07 9.57
CA ASN A 230 -0.03 26.49 9.61
C ASN A 230 -0.53 27.00 8.25
N SER A 231 -0.38 26.24 7.16
CA SER A 231 -0.99 26.58 5.88
C SER A 231 -2.52 26.53 5.98
N PRO A 232 -3.25 27.57 5.54
CA PRO A 232 -4.70 27.60 5.61
C PRO A 232 -5.34 26.43 4.84
N ASP A 233 -4.79 26.08 3.68
CA ASP A 233 -5.31 25.02 2.81
C ASP A 233 -5.19 23.64 3.48
N VAL A 234 -4.07 23.36 4.16
CA VAL A 234 -3.83 22.10 4.87
C VAL A 234 -4.79 21.96 6.06
N ARG A 235 -5.06 23.05 6.78
CA ARG A 235 -6.02 23.06 7.90
C ARG A 235 -7.45 22.83 7.43
N GLU A 236 -7.82 23.43 6.32
CA GLU A 236 -9.13 23.23 5.72
C GLU A 236 -9.30 21.77 5.27
N ALA A 237 -8.32 21.22 4.55
CA ALA A 237 -8.32 19.83 4.13
C ALA A 237 -8.37 18.85 5.32
N ALA A 238 -7.58 19.09 6.38
CA ALA A 238 -7.60 18.27 7.59
C ALA A 238 -8.97 18.30 8.28
N THR A 239 -9.57 19.50 8.38
CA THR A 239 -10.92 19.67 8.95
C THR A 239 -11.97 18.92 8.12
N ALA A 240 -11.93 19.08 6.80
CA ALA A 240 -12.82 18.40 5.87
C ALA A 240 -12.69 16.87 5.96
N PHE A 241 -11.45 16.36 6.01
CA PHE A 241 -11.18 14.93 6.19
C PHE A 241 -11.81 14.39 7.47
N VAL A 242 -11.53 15.03 8.61
CA VAL A 242 -12.05 14.60 9.93
C VAL A 242 -13.58 14.62 9.94
N MET A 243 -14.21 15.69 9.48
CA MET A 243 -15.67 15.81 9.44
C MET A 243 -16.31 14.74 8.55
N ARG A 244 -15.72 14.47 7.39
CA ARG A 244 -16.20 13.43 6.48
C ARG A 244 -16.04 12.03 7.04
N ALA A 245 -14.94 11.78 7.75
CA ALA A 245 -14.74 10.48 8.36
C ALA A 245 -15.69 10.24 9.55
N LEU A 246 -15.87 11.23 10.42
CA LEU A 246 -16.80 11.15 11.55
C LEU A 246 -18.26 10.94 11.11
N SER A 247 -18.61 11.55 9.97
CA SER A 247 -19.92 11.38 9.32
C SER A 247 -20.03 10.12 8.44
N GLU A 248 -18.99 9.28 8.37
CA GLU A 248 -18.94 8.08 7.52
C GLU A 248 -19.21 8.39 6.02
N SER A 249 -18.88 9.60 5.58
CA SER A 249 -19.08 10.09 4.21
C SER A 249 -17.82 10.04 3.34
N LEU A 250 -16.73 9.46 3.85
CA LEU A 250 -15.56 9.13 3.04
C LEU A 250 -15.88 8.00 2.06
N SER A 251 -15.53 8.22 0.80
CA SER A 251 -15.55 7.25 -0.28
C SER A 251 -14.12 6.94 -0.75
N PRO A 252 -13.92 5.85 -1.49
CA PRO A 252 -12.61 5.54 -2.07
C PRO A 252 -12.07 6.66 -2.97
N GLN A 253 -12.92 7.41 -3.67
CA GLN A 253 -12.51 8.49 -4.58
C GLN A 253 -11.96 9.73 -3.86
N ASP A 254 -12.29 9.86 -2.58
CA ASP A 254 -11.74 10.91 -1.70
C ASP A 254 -10.35 10.58 -1.18
N MET A 255 -9.91 9.35 -1.41
CA MET A 255 -8.62 8.85 -0.97
C MET A 255 -7.77 8.52 -2.18
N PHE A 256 -6.49 8.83 -2.08
CA PHE A 256 -5.49 8.40 -3.03
C PHE A 256 -4.37 7.70 -2.28
N ARG A 257 -3.95 6.52 -2.76
CA ARG A 257 -2.85 5.77 -2.14
C ARG A 257 -1.71 5.54 -3.11
N ILE A 258 -0.49 5.74 -2.62
CA ILE A 258 0.72 5.28 -3.31
C ILE A 258 1.27 4.12 -2.51
N THR A 259 1.52 3.00 -3.17
CA THR A 259 2.12 1.82 -2.54
C THR A 259 3.32 1.37 -3.33
N THR A 260 4.36 0.91 -2.65
CA THR A 260 5.46 0.20 -3.28
C THR A 260 5.54 -1.20 -2.71
N THR A 261 5.64 -2.22 -3.57
CA THR A 261 5.79 -3.62 -3.16
C THR A 261 7.08 -4.18 -3.72
N SER A 262 8.00 -4.52 -2.82
CA SER A 262 9.30 -5.11 -3.17
C SER A 262 9.23 -6.62 -3.02
N PHE A 263 9.15 -7.32 -4.16
CA PHE A 263 9.42 -8.76 -4.18
C PHE A 263 10.93 -9.01 -4.16
N MET A 264 11.29 -10.26 -3.87
CA MET A 264 12.68 -10.70 -3.77
C MET A 264 13.00 -11.67 -4.89
N ASP A 265 14.25 -11.64 -5.34
CA ASP A 265 14.84 -12.60 -6.26
C ASP A 265 16.14 -13.18 -5.66
N ALA A 266 16.89 -13.95 -6.44
CA ALA A 266 18.09 -14.63 -5.98
C ALA A 266 19.18 -13.70 -5.39
N TYR A 267 19.15 -12.40 -5.72
CA TYR A 267 20.21 -11.46 -5.32
C TYR A 267 19.91 -10.69 -4.04
N ASN A 268 18.64 -10.59 -3.65
CA ASN A 268 18.21 -9.88 -2.44
C ASN A 268 17.28 -10.73 -1.54
N PHE A 269 17.42 -12.06 -1.62
CA PHE A 269 16.56 -12.99 -0.92
C PHE A 269 16.77 -12.96 0.60
N ASP A 270 15.85 -12.33 1.33
CA ASP A 270 15.86 -12.27 2.79
C ASP A 270 14.76 -13.17 3.39
N ILE A 271 15.17 -14.17 4.17
CA ILE A 271 14.26 -15.11 4.84
C ILE A 271 13.34 -14.40 5.87
N ARG A 272 13.83 -13.37 6.58
CA ARG A 272 13.03 -12.61 7.56
C ARG A 272 11.91 -11.84 6.88
N GLN A 273 12.20 -11.28 5.71
CA GLN A 273 11.19 -10.65 4.87
C GLN A 273 10.21 -11.68 4.31
N LEU A 274 10.72 -12.83 3.85
CA LEU A 274 9.91 -13.90 3.31
C LEU A 274 8.88 -14.43 4.31
N MET A 275 9.27 -14.61 5.57
CA MET A 275 8.39 -15.05 6.66
C MET A 275 7.23 -14.09 6.94
N LYS A 276 7.30 -12.84 6.47
CA LYS A 276 6.25 -11.81 6.60
C LYS A 276 5.65 -11.41 5.24
N SER A 277 5.90 -12.18 4.19
CA SER A 277 5.31 -11.91 2.88
C SER A 277 3.81 -12.17 2.91
N CYS A 278 3.02 -11.29 2.30
CA CYS A 278 1.56 -11.44 2.24
C CYS A 278 1.06 -11.87 0.86
N VAL A 279 1.92 -11.88 -0.17
CA VAL A 279 1.56 -12.27 -1.55
C VAL A 279 1.99 -13.72 -1.80
N HIS A 280 1.03 -14.57 -2.16
CA HIS A 280 1.24 -16.02 -2.28
C HIS A 280 0.62 -16.57 -3.55
N PHE A 281 1.22 -17.63 -4.08
CA PHE A 281 0.57 -18.54 -5.00
C PHE A 281 -0.17 -19.63 -4.23
N VAL A 282 -1.39 -19.92 -4.67
CA VAL A 282 -2.09 -21.16 -4.32
C VAL A 282 -1.84 -22.12 -5.48
N LEU A 283 -1.02 -23.15 -5.25
CA LEU A 283 -0.74 -24.15 -6.27
C LEU A 283 -1.90 -25.16 -6.38
N PRO A 284 -2.11 -25.82 -7.53
CA PRO A 284 -3.11 -26.87 -7.69
C PRO A 284 -2.95 -28.04 -6.69
N SER A 285 -1.73 -28.26 -6.21
CA SER A 285 -1.43 -29.23 -5.17
C SER A 285 -1.95 -28.85 -3.79
N GLY A 286 -2.41 -27.60 -3.58
CA GLY A 286 -2.90 -27.08 -2.30
C GLY A 286 -1.85 -26.32 -1.47
N HIS A 287 -0.62 -26.20 -1.97
CA HIS A 287 0.42 -25.42 -1.31
C HIS A 287 0.14 -23.92 -1.41
N LEU A 288 0.31 -23.21 -0.30
CA LEU A 288 0.36 -21.75 -0.25
C LEU A 288 1.83 -21.33 -0.15
N ILE A 289 2.38 -20.75 -1.22
CA ILE A 289 3.81 -20.42 -1.30
C ILE A 289 3.99 -18.93 -1.55
N PRO A 290 4.80 -18.21 -0.76
CA PRO A 290 5.08 -16.81 -1.02
C PRO A 290 5.61 -16.58 -2.44
N PHE A 291 5.20 -15.48 -3.08
CA PHE A 291 5.53 -15.16 -4.47
C PHE A 291 7.05 -15.26 -4.75
N SER A 292 7.86 -14.62 -3.89
CA SER A 292 9.32 -14.60 -4.05
C SER A 292 9.92 -16.00 -3.90
N ALA A 293 9.48 -16.78 -2.90
CA ALA A 293 9.96 -18.15 -2.72
C ALA A 293 9.58 -19.04 -3.88
N TYR A 294 8.36 -18.93 -4.40
CA TYR A 294 7.94 -19.70 -5.57
C TYR A 294 8.87 -19.43 -6.76
N ASN A 295 9.08 -18.16 -7.11
CA ASN A 295 9.87 -17.79 -8.27
C ASN A 295 11.38 -18.09 -8.13
N VAL A 296 11.92 -18.08 -6.90
CA VAL A 296 13.36 -18.31 -6.68
C VAL A 296 13.68 -19.78 -6.40
N LEU A 297 12.81 -20.51 -5.70
CA LEU A 297 13.13 -21.85 -5.16
C LEU A 297 12.35 -22.97 -5.84
N TYR A 298 11.09 -22.76 -6.20
CA TYR A 298 10.18 -23.86 -6.56
C TYR A 298 9.83 -23.92 -8.04
N ARG A 299 9.79 -22.78 -8.74
CA ARG A 299 9.34 -22.68 -10.14
C ARG A 299 10.15 -23.59 -11.07
N ASP A 300 11.47 -23.56 -10.93
CA ASP A 300 12.41 -24.33 -11.75
C ASP A 300 12.86 -25.64 -11.04
N GLY A 301 12.22 -25.99 -9.92
CA GLY A 301 12.46 -27.25 -9.22
C GLY A 301 13.76 -27.32 -8.41
N HIS A 302 14.38 -26.18 -8.06
CA HIS A 302 15.59 -26.16 -7.23
C HIS A 302 15.37 -26.77 -5.84
N VAL A 303 14.17 -26.62 -5.29
CA VAL A 303 13.78 -27.18 -4.00
C VAL A 303 12.48 -27.99 -4.18
N PRO A 304 12.40 -29.23 -3.66
CA PRO A 304 11.15 -29.98 -3.66
C PRO A 304 10.11 -29.30 -2.78
N LEU A 305 8.84 -29.36 -3.18
CA LEU A 305 7.75 -28.85 -2.35
C LEU A 305 7.72 -29.59 -1.00
N PRO A 306 7.55 -28.87 0.13
CA PRO A 306 7.42 -29.51 1.43
C PRO A 306 6.17 -30.39 1.47
N PRO A 307 6.14 -31.48 2.26
CA PRO A 307 4.94 -32.28 2.40
C PRO A 307 3.80 -31.44 3.00
N LEU A 308 2.58 -31.59 2.46
CA LEU A 308 1.39 -30.96 3.05
C LEU A 308 1.07 -31.63 4.38
N ILE A 309 1.00 -30.83 5.44
CA ILE A 309 0.58 -31.31 6.75
C ILE A 309 -0.94 -31.43 6.74
N ALA A 310 -1.46 -32.65 6.54
CA ALA A 310 -2.86 -32.96 6.74
C ALA A 310 -3.19 -32.85 8.23
N GLY A 311 -3.74 -31.72 8.68
CA GLY A 311 -4.12 -31.55 10.09
C GLY A 311 -4.44 -30.14 10.58
N MET A 312 -4.21 -29.08 9.80
CA MET A 312 -4.54 -27.69 10.21
C MET A 312 -5.91 -27.19 9.74
N VAL A 313 -6.76 -28.06 9.19
CA VAL A 313 -8.20 -27.78 9.15
C VAL A 313 -8.71 -27.99 10.57
N ARG A 314 -8.73 -26.94 11.39
CA ARG A 314 -9.56 -26.95 12.60
C ARG A 314 -10.99 -27.15 12.10
N SER A 315 -11.55 -28.33 12.36
CA SER A 315 -12.99 -28.54 12.28
C SER A 315 -13.63 -27.43 13.12
N GLN A 316 -14.36 -26.52 12.48
CA GLN A 316 -15.28 -25.68 13.23
C GLN A 316 -16.27 -26.64 13.89
N PRO A 317 -16.54 -26.53 15.20
CA PRO A 317 -17.63 -27.29 15.79
C PRO A 317 -18.90 -26.87 15.06
N GLU A 318 -19.62 -27.86 14.51
CA GLU A 318 -20.93 -27.67 13.91
C GLU A 318 -21.78 -26.83 14.87
N ARG A 319 -22.25 -25.66 14.41
CA ARG A 319 -23.33 -24.96 15.10
C ARG A 319 -24.55 -25.87 15.04
N GLN A 320 -24.87 -26.52 16.15
CA GLN A 320 -26.17 -27.16 16.32
C GLN A 320 -27.26 -26.12 16.07
N PRO A 321 -28.30 -26.45 15.29
CA PRO A 321 -29.45 -25.56 15.15
C PRO A 321 -30.12 -25.43 16.52
N ALA A 322 -30.38 -24.20 16.93
CA ALA A 322 -31.21 -23.92 18.10
C ALA A 322 -32.61 -24.49 17.80
N GLY A 323 -33.02 -25.48 18.61
CA GLY A 323 -34.41 -25.91 18.72
C GLY A 323 -35.25 -24.93 19.50
#